data_AF-A0A8T4CX07-F1
#
_entry.id   AF-A0A8T4CX07-F1
#
_cell.length_a   1.000
_cell.length_b   1.000
_cell.length_c   1.000
_cell.angle_alpha   90.00
_cell.angle_beta   90.00
_cell.angle_gamma   90.00
#
_symmetry.space_group_name_H-M   'P 1'
#
loop_
_entity.id
_entity.type
_entity.pdbx_description
1 polymer ?
#
loop_
_entity_poly.entity_id
_entity_poly.type
_entity_poly.pdbx_seq_one_letter_code
_entity_poly.pdbx_strand_id
1 'polypeptide(L)'
;MKKYIVLLHSLLAILSLTPLFVSATELPKIPLTIGFANLSGDDLSTLVSEDAKILSPLFTRSRVVAAHQIPSAEILFVYAHLNEDGTIKGPTRSGIRQIVQLTNAAIVVLASPNSAISIKNAVTLPGPRTANIVFTLDRNGSGFSRFFKELFEKMQDGKHMLSAWVELAPQNSNANPTYAPQTILLSEGGKIAFPR
;
A
#
# COMPACT_ATOMS: atom_id res chain seq x y z
N MET A 1 -56.28 -25.28 -62.06
CA MET A 1 -55.49 -24.14 -61.54
C MET A 1 -55.08 -24.43 -60.10
N LYS A 2 -53.82 -24.12 -59.72
CA LYS A 2 -53.17 -24.17 -58.38
C LYS A 2 -52.88 -25.59 -57.85
N LYS A 3 -51.64 -26.15 -57.81
CA LYS A 3 -50.29 -25.80 -57.28
C LYS A 3 -50.17 -25.77 -55.73
N TYR A 4 -48.94 -26.08 -55.26
CA TYR A 4 -48.33 -26.13 -53.90
C TYR A 4 -48.20 -27.57 -53.35
N ILE A 5 -47.05 -28.27 -53.29
CA ILE A 5 -45.61 -28.00 -52.99
C ILE A 5 -45.30 -27.75 -51.50
N VAL A 6 -44.79 -28.80 -50.84
CA VAL A 6 -43.58 -28.95 -49.96
C VAL A 6 -43.43 -28.06 -48.70
N LEU A 7 -43.18 -28.65 -47.53
CA LEU A 7 -41.88 -28.56 -46.79
C LEU A 7 -41.88 -29.35 -45.46
N LEU A 8 -41.04 -30.38 -45.42
CA LEU A 8 -40.59 -31.10 -44.21
C LEU A 8 -39.41 -30.29 -43.63
N HIS A 9 -39.51 -29.78 -42.40
CA HIS A 9 -38.41 -29.07 -41.74
C HIS A 9 -37.65 -30.01 -40.80
N SER A 10 -36.39 -30.26 -41.15
CA SER A 10 -35.39 -30.96 -40.35
C SER A 10 -34.97 -30.12 -39.14
N LEU A 11 -35.02 -30.70 -37.94
CA LEU A 11 -34.52 -30.06 -36.72
C LEU A 11 -33.02 -30.39 -36.57
N LEU A 12 -32.16 -29.38 -36.75
CA LEU A 12 -30.72 -29.49 -36.54
C LEU A 12 -30.41 -29.13 -35.07
N ALA A 13 -29.96 -30.11 -34.27
CA ALA A 13 -29.51 -29.86 -32.90
C ALA A 13 -28.07 -29.31 -32.92
N ILE A 14 -27.91 -28.04 -32.51
CA ILE A 14 -26.60 -27.41 -32.31
C ILE A 14 -26.13 -27.74 -30.89
N LEU A 15 -25.16 -28.64 -30.77
CA LEU A 15 -24.39 -28.82 -29.52
C LEU A 15 -23.43 -27.62 -29.36
N SER A 16 -23.77 -26.71 -28.44
CA SER A 16 -22.88 -25.64 -27.99
C SER A 16 -21.85 -26.20 -27.01
N LEU A 17 -20.61 -26.35 -27.48
CA LEU A 17 -19.42 -26.52 -26.62
C LEU A 17 -19.22 -25.25 -25.80
N THR A 18 -19.51 -25.32 -24.50
CA THR A 18 -19.13 -24.27 -23.54
C THR A 18 -17.65 -24.45 -23.17
N PRO A 19 -16.82 -23.41 -23.24
CA PRO A 19 -15.45 -23.49 -22.76
C PRO A 19 -15.47 -23.57 -21.23
N LEU A 20 -14.75 -24.56 -20.69
CA LEU A 20 -14.38 -24.63 -19.27
C LEU A 20 -13.54 -23.41 -18.93
N PHE A 21 -14.13 -22.43 -18.25
CA PHE A 21 -13.40 -21.35 -17.60
C PHE A 21 -12.53 -21.96 -16.50
N VAL A 22 -11.22 -21.96 -16.71
CA VAL A 22 -10.25 -22.16 -15.63
C VAL A 22 -10.37 -20.95 -14.70
N SER A 23 -10.95 -21.16 -13.52
CA SER A 23 -10.98 -20.16 -12.47
C SER A 23 -9.54 -19.84 -12.08
N ALA A 24 -9.11 -18.60 -12.32
CA ALA A 24 -7.84 -18.11 -11.80
C ALA A 24 -7.93 -18.19 -10.27
N THR A 25 -7.12 -19.05 -9.65
CA THR A 25 -7.00 -19.13 -8.20
C THR A 25 -6.57 -17.76 -7.69
N GLU A 26 -7.46 -17.05 -7.01
CA GLU A 26 -7.18 -15.79 -6.33
C GLU A 26 -6.01 -16.03 -5.36
N LEU A 27 -4.95 -15.22 -5.44
CA LEU A 27 -3.82 -15.34 -4.52
C LEU A 27 -4.33 -15.16 -3.09
N PRO A 28 -3.78 -15.90 -2.10
CA PRO A 28 -4.15 -15.69 -0.71
C PRO A 28 -3.90 -14.24 -0.33
N LYS A 29 -4.75 -13.67 0.54
CA LYS A 29 -4.58 -12.30 1.06
C LYS A 29 -3.72 -12.31 2.32
N ILE A 30 -3.00 -11.22 2.56
CA ILE A 30 -2.22 -11.01 3.78
C ILE A 30 -3.20 -10.86 4.95
N PRO A 31 -3.12 -11.68 6.00
CA PRO A 31 -4.08 -11.69 7.12
C PRO A 31 -3.81 -10.56 8.13
N LEU A 32 -3.48 -9.37 7.64
CA LEU A 32 -3.25 -8.16 8.41
C LEU A 32 -4.22 -7.07 7.95
N THR A 33 -4.32 -6.00 8.73
CA THR A 33 -5.05 -4.79 8.34
C THR A 33 -4.08 -3.77 7.80
N ILE A 34 -4.39 -3.25 6.61
CA ILE A 34 -3.79 -2.02 6.10
C ILE A 34 -4.71 -0.84 6.38
N GLY A 35 -4.15 0.27 6.82
CA GLY A 35 -4.85 1.52 7.09
C GLY A 35 -4.31 2.67 6.27
N PHE A 36 -5.20 3.59 5.87
CA PHE A 36 -4.86 4.81 5.15
C PHE A 36 -5.43 6.02 5.91
N ALA A 37 -4.56 6.83 6.49
CA ALA A 37 -4.89 8.02 7.28
C ALA A 37 -4.54 9.29 6.51
N ASN A 38 -5.55 10.05 6.06
CA ASN A 38 -5.34 11.33 5.39
C ASN A 38 -5.39 12.48 6.39
N LEU A 39 -4.25 13.05 6.76
CA LEU A 39 -4.17 14.17 7.70
C LEU A 39 -4.06 15.54 7.01
N SER A 40 -3.91 15.58 5.69
CA SER A 40 -3.85 16.82 4.89
C SER A 40 -5.16 17.17 4.18
N GLY A 41 -6.21 16.34 4.31
CA GLY A 41 -7.50 16.59 3.68
C GLY A 41 -7.43 16.54 2.16
N ASP A 42 -8.09 17.48 1.49
CA ASP A 42 -8.27 17.47 0.03
C ASP A 42 -6.93 17.42 -0.73
N ASP A 43 -5.89 18.06 -0.19
CA ASP A 43 -4.56 18.16 -0.79
C ASP A 43 -3.93 16.80 -1.14
N LEU A 44 -4.12 15.78 -0.31
CA LEU A 44 -3.55 14.43 -0.52
C LEU A 44 -4.61 13.36 -0.80
N SER A 45 -5.88 13.75 -0.97
CA SER A 45 -7.01 12.82 -1.15
C SER A 45 -6.85 11.91 -2.36
N THR A 46 -6.36 12.44 -3.48
CA THR A 46 -6.07 11.65 -4.70
C THR A 46 -5.03 10.57 -4.45
N LEU A 47 -3.91 10.90 -3.79
CA LEU A 47 -2.86 9.93 -3.48
C LEU A 47 -3.36 8.81 -2.57
N VAL A 48 -4.18 9.15 -1.58
CA VAL A 48 -4.81 8.18 -0.68
C VAL A 48 -5.66 7.20 -1.50
N SER A 49 -6.50 7.72 -2.39
CA SER A 49 -7.39 6.90 -3.22
C SER A 49 -6.61 5.99 -4.17
N GLU A 50 -5.55 6.50 -4.80
CA GLU A 50 -4.72 5.73 -5.74
C GLU A 50 -3.95 4.61 -5.04
N ASP A 51 -3.28 4.92 -3.94
CA ASP A 51 -2.54 3.94 -3.16
C ASP A 51 -3.47 2.89 -2.55
N ALA A 52 -4.62 3.30 -2.00
CA ALA A 52 -5.61 2.38 -1.44
C ALA A 52 -6.15 1.42 -2.50
N LYS A 53 -6.40 1.90 -3.73
CA LYS A 53 -6.85 1.05 -4.84
C LYS A 53 -5.84 -0.04 -5.20
N ILE A 54 -4.54 0.25 -5.11
CA ILE A 54 -3.46 -0.68 -5.48
C ILE A 54 -3.13 -1.64 -4.33
N LEU A 55 -3.08 -1.14 -3.10
CA LEU A 55 -2.55 -1.88 -1.95
C LEU A 55 -3.64 -2.64 -1.19
N SER A 56 -4.87 -2.11 -1.08
CA SER A 56 -5.96 -2.77 -0.35
C SER A 56 -6.25 -4.20 -0.79
N PRO A 57 -6.23 -4.55 -2.10
CA PRO A 57 -6.52 -5.90 -2.54
C PRO A 57 -5.56 -6.98 -2.01
N LEU A 58 -4.35 -6.61 -1.58
CA LEU A 58 -3.37 -7.54 -1.02
C LEU A 58 -3.74 -8.02 0.38
N PHE A 59 -4.62 -7.31 1.10
CA PHE A 59 -4.88 -7.53 2.52
C PHE A 59 -6.30 -8.05 2.74
N THR A 60 -6.49 -8.88 3.77
CA THR A 60 -7.82 -9.35 4.19
C THR A 60 -8.68 -8.18 4.67
N ARG A 61 -8.08 -7.16 5.28
CA ARG A 61 -8.78 -5.96 5.77
C ARG A 61 -8.06 -4.70 5.30
N SER A 62 -8.83 -3.76 4.78
CA SER A 62 -8.37 -2.41 4.46
C SER A 62 -9.27 -1.38 5.13
N ARG A 63 -8.66 -0.35 5.72
CA ARG A 63 -9.35 0.75 6.41
C ARG A 63 -8.96 2.08 5.78
N VAL A 64 -9.86 2.61 4.96
CA VAL A 64 -9.82 4.01 4.52
C VAL A 64 -10.83 4.77 5.36
N VAL A 65 -10.38 5.76 6.12
CA VAL A 65 -11.23 6.57 7.00
C VAL A 65 -11.38 7.99 6.47
N ALA A 66 -12.30 8.76 7.05
CA ALA A 66 -12.48 10.16 6.69
C ALA A 66 -11.20 10.97 6.98
N ALA A 67 -11.04 12.10 6.30
CA ALA A 67 -9.92 13.01 6.54
C ALA A 67 -9.79 13.39 8.02
N HIS A 68 -8.54 13.53 8.47
CA HIS A 68 -8.13 13.82 9.84
C HIS A 68 -8.47 12.74 10.88
N GLN A 69 -8.88 11.55 10.43
CA GLN A 69 -9.00 10.35 11.28
C GLN A 69 -7.82 9.41 11.05
N ILE A 70 -7.49 8.61 12.06
CA ILE A 70 -6.43 7.61 12.00
C ILE A 70 -7.05 6.24 12.35
N PRO A 71 -7.07 5.26 11.43
CA PRO A 71 -7.52 3.93 11.74
C PRO A 71 -6.45 3.17 12.54
N SER A 72 -6.87 2.31 13.46
CA SER A 72 -5.98 1.26 13.98
C SER A 72 -5.72 0.23 12.86
N ALA A 73 -4.46 -0.08 12.60
CA ALA A 73 -4.03 -1.05 11.59
C ALA A 73 -2.61 -1.51 11.92
N GLU A 74 -2.26 -2.76 11.55
CA GLU A 74 -0.91 -3.28 11.73
C GLU A 74 0.10 -2.61 10.76
N ILE A 75 -0.39 -2.18 9.59
CA ILE A 75 0.37 -1.40 8.61
C ILE A 75 -0.41 -0.13 8.31
N LEU A 76 0.20 1.04 8.54
CA LEU A 76 -0.47 2.32 8.42
C LEU A 76 0.25 3.25 7.45
N PHE A 77 -0.43 3.65 6.38
CA PHE A 77 -0.02 4.73 5.49
C PHE A 77 -0.61 6.04 6.00
N VAL A 78 0.26 6.99 6.34
CA VAL A 78 -0.09 8.32 6.81
C VAL A 78 0.23 9.32 5.71
N TYR A 79 -0.77 10.08 5.28
CA TYR A 79 -0.65 11.13 4.27
C TYR A 79 -0.69 12.47 4.99
N ALA A 80 0.49 13.06 5.19
CA ALA A 80 0.66 14.28 5.95
C ALA A 80 1.92 15.06 5.52
N HIS A 81 1.87 16.37 5.67
CA HIS A 81 3.08 17.21 5.58
C HIS A 81 3.73 17.34 6.94
N LEU A 82 5.04 17.48 6.96
CA LEU A 82 5.81 17.83 8.14
C LEU A 82 6.11 19.32 8.14
N ASN A 83 6.06 19.93 9.32
CA ASN A 83 6.66 21.22 9.58
C ASN A 83 8.19 21.10 9.57
N GLU A 84 8.90 22.23 9.56
CA GLU A 84 10.38 22.22 9.63
C GLU A 84 10.91 21.59 10.93
N ASP A 85 10.17 21.69 12.03
CA ASP A 85 10.52 21.05 13.32
C ASP A 85 10.30 19.52 13.33
N GLY A 86 9.84 18.94 12.22
CA GLY A 86 9.58 17.51 12.08
C GLY A 86 8.25 17.03 12.65
N THR A 87 7.44 17.91 13.22
CA THR A 87 6.07 17.58 13.63
C THR A 87 5.15 17.53 12.40
N ILE A 88 4.07 16.77 12.51
CA ILE A 88 3.01 16.72 11.50
C ILE A 88 2.29 18.07 11.46
N LYS A 89 2.15 18.62 10.25
CA LYS A 89 1.39 19.83 9.98
C LYS A 89 -0.09 19.57 10.29
N GLY A 90 -0.64 20.38 11.18
CA GLY A 90 -2.01 20.25 11.67
C GLY A 90 -2.22 21.05 12.95
N PRO A 91 -3.42 20.98 13.54
CA PRO A 91 -3.76 21.76 14.73
C PRO A 91 -3.03 21.28 15.99
N THR A 92 -2.59 20.03 16.02
CA THR A 92 -1.85 19.44 17.15
C THR A 92 -0.42 19.18 16.74
N ARG A 93 0.54 19.59 17.58
CA ARG A 93 1.95 19.26 17.38
C ARG A 93 2.20 17.81 17.78
N SER A 94 2.23 16.92 16.80
CA SER A 94 2.51 15.49 17.00
C SER A 94 3.56 15.00 16.01
N GLY A 95 4.48 14.16 16.44
CA GLY A 95 5.39 13.44 15.55
C GLY A 95 4.81 12.10 15.08
N ILE A 96 5.54 11.43 14.20
CA ILE A 96 5.12 10.13 13.65
C ILE A 96 5.13 9.01 14.71
N ARG A 97 6.02 9.08 15.71
CA ARG A 97 6.08 8.10 16.81
C ARG A 97 4.88 8.17 17.74
N GLN A 98 4.25 9.34 17.87
CA GLN A 98 2.97 9.46 18.58
C GLN A 98 1.86 8.72 17.83
N ILE A 99 1.85 8.74 16.49
CA ILE A 99 0.91 7.93 15.70
C ILE A 99 1.15 6.44 15.95
N VAL A 100 2.41 6.00 15.98
CA VAL A 100 2.76 4.61 16.34
C VAL A 100 2.17 4.25 17.71
N GLN A 101 2.35 5.11 18.71
CA GLN A 101 1.81 4.89 20.07
C GLN A 101 0.28 4.78 20.09
N LEU A 102 -0.42 5.61 19.32
CA LEU A 102 -1.88 5.63 19.28
C LEU A 102 -2.48 4.43 18.56
N THR A 103 -1.76 3.88 17.58
CA THR A 103 -2.30 2.87 16.66
C THR A 103 -1.75 1.47 16.91
N ASN A 104 -0.62 1.37 17.61
CA ASN A 104 0.20 0.16 17.74
C ASN A 104 0.58 -0.46 16.38
N ALA A 105 0.64 0.35 15.32
CA ALA A 105 1.08 -0.11 14.01
C ALA A 105 2.52 -0.63 14.07
N ALA A 106 2.78 -1.78 13.45
CA ALA A 106 4.11 -2.37 13.37
C ALA A 106 4.93 -1.72 12.23
N ILE A 107 4.25 -1.27 11.18
CA ILE A 107 4.84 -0.52 10.06
C ILE A 107 4.05 0.77 9.88
N VAL A 108 4.74 1.91 9.87
CA VAL A 108 4.15 3.22 9.54
C VAL A 108 4.89 3.83 8.36
N VAL A 109 4.15 4.26 7.35
CA VAL A 109 4.69 4.90 6.15
C VAL A 109 4.15 6.32 6.09
N LEU A 110 5.01 7.33 6.24
CA LEU A 110 4.68 8.70 5.87
C LEU A 110 4.74 8.80 4.34
N ALA A 111 3.59 8.62 3.70
CA ALA A 111 3.45 8.30 2.28
C ALA A 111 3.59 9.52 1.35
N SER A 112 3.41 10.73 1.88
CA SER A 112 3.61 11.99 1.16
C SER A 112 5.08 12.42 1.17
N PRO A 113 5.57 13.03 0.08
CA PRO A 113 6.91 13.62 0.02
C PRO A 113 7.11 14.68 1.10
N ASN A 114 8.25 14.66 1.77
CA ASN A 114 8.65 15.62 2.78
C ASN A 114 10.12 16.00 2.62
N SER A 115 10.49 17.22 3.02
CA SER A 115 11.88 17.68 2.90
C SER A 115 12.83 16.84 3.75
N ALA A 116 14.08 16.68 3.30
CA ALA A 116 15.10 15.99 4.07
C ALA A 116 15.35 16.64 5.45
N ILE A 117 15.20 17.97 5.56
CA ILE A 117 15.35 18.72 6.80
C ILE A 117 14.21 18.37 7.78
N SER A 118 12.96 18.42 7.32
CA SER A 118 11.80 18.06 8.12
C SER A 118 11.87 16.60 8.60
N ILE A 119 12.28 15.68 7.72
CA ILE A 119 12.46 14.27 8.09
C ILE A 119 13.58 14.13 9.13
N LYS A 120 14.74 14.77 8.91
CA LYS A 120 15.86 14.77 9.87
C LYS A 120 15.41 15.25 11.25
N ASN A 121 14.54 16.25 11.32
CA ASN A 121 14.02 16.73 12.59
C ASN A 121 12.93 15.79 13.15
N ALA A 122 12.11 15.17 12.30
CA ALA A 122 11.12 14.19 12.73
C ALA A 122 11.77 12.96 13.40
N VAL A 123 12.92 12.50 12.90
CA VAL A 123 13.61 11.33 13.48
C VAL A 123 14.17 11.61 14.87
N THR A 124 14.40 12.87 15.26
CA THR A 124 14.90 13.24 16.60
C THR A 124 13.79 13.45 17.62
N LEU A 125 12.53 13.56 17.19
CA LEU A 125 11.39 13.73 18.10
C LEU A 125 11.21 12.52 19.03
N PRO A 126 10.80 12.74 20.29
CA PRO A 126 10.59 11.66 21.25
C PRO A 126 9.39 10.78 20.87
N GLY A 127 9.39 9.55 21.38
CA GLY A 127 8.29 8.60 21.24
C GLY A 127 8.77 7.15 21.24
N PRO A 128 7.85 6.18 21.27
CA PRO A 128 8.21 4.76 21.25
C PRO A 128 8.90 4.38 19.93
N ARG A 129 9.94 3.56 20.06
CA ARG A 129 10.73 3.01 18.95
C ARG A 129 10.33 1.56 18.70
N THR A 130 9.05 1.34 18.40
CA THR A 130 8.44 0.01 18.35
C THR A 130 7.93 -0.40 16.96
N ALA A 131 8.06 0.49 15.97
CA ALA A 131 7.58 0.27 14.60
C ALA A 131 8.69 0.54 13.58
N ASN A 132 8.64 -0.13 12.45
CA ASN A 132 9.42 0.29 11.30
C ASN A 132 8.74 1.51 10.66
N ILE A 133 9.49 2.61 10.53
CA ILE A 133 8.96 3.88 10.03
C ILE A 133 9.61 4.20 8.69
N VAL A 134 8.80 4.44 7.67
CA VAL A 134 9.28 4.90 6.37
C VAL A 134 8.92 6.37 6.19
N PHE A 135 9.91 7.19 5.86
CA PHE A 135 9.71 8.55 5.38
C PHE A 135 9.91 8.61 3.86
N THR A 136 9.09 9.41 3.19
CA THR A 136 9.16 9.58 1.74
C THR A 136 9.77 10.94 1.39
N LEU A 137 10.86 10.93 0.64
CA LEU A 137 11.48 12.13 0.07
C LEU A 137 10.87 12.43 -1.30
N ASP A 138 10.73 11.39 -2.13
CA ASP A 138 10.12 11.43 -3.45
C ASP A 138 9.35 10.13 -3.69
N ARG A 139 8.11 10.25 -4.16
CA ARG A 139 7.27 9.10 -4.49
C ARG A 139 7.63 8.47 -5.84
N ASN A 140 8.26 9.22 -6.74
CA ASN A 140 8.46 8.79 -8.12
C ASN A 140 7.13 8.34 -8.78
N GLY A 141 6.08 9.14 -8.56
CA GLY A 141 4.72 8.89 -9.05
C GLY A 141 4.12 7.56 -8.57
N SER A 142 3.64 6.74 -9.51
CA SER A 142 3.09 5.40 -9.24
C SER A 142 4.15 4.39 -8.79
N GLY A 143 5.43 4.71 -8.98
CA GLY A 143 6.56 3.93 -8.49
C GLY A 143 6.50 3.63 -7.00
N PHE A 144 6.01 4.57 -6.19
CA PHE A 144 5.73 4.40 -4.77
C PHE A 144 4.80 3.21 -4.48
N SER A 145 3.58 3.24 -5.04
CA SER A 145 2.58 2.19 -4.81
C SER A 145 3.05 0.83 -5.32
N ARG A 146 3.78 0.81 -6.45
CA ARG A 146 4.39 -0.40 -7.01
C ARG A 146 5.44 -0.99 -6.07
N PHE A 147 6.33 -0.15 -5.55
CA PHE A 147 7.37 -0.57 -4.62
C PHE A 147 6.77 -1.24 -3.37
N PHE A 148 5.76 -0.61 -2.76
CA PHE A 148 5.11 -1.19 -1.56
C PHE A 148 4.31 -2.45 -1.87
N LYS A 149 3.68 -2.54 -3.05
CA LYS A 149 3.04 -3.78 -3.51
C LYS A 149 4.06 -4.92 -3.58
N GLU A 150 5.18 -4.71 -4.28
CA GLU A 150 6.24 -5.71 -4.41
C GLU A 150 6.89 -6.06 -3.04
N LEU A 151 7.04 -5.08 -2.15
CA LEU A 151 7.54 -5.30 -0.80
C LEU A 151 6.62 -6.24 -0.02
N PHE A 152 5.32 -5.96 -0.03
CA PHE A 152 4.34 -6.75 0.71
C PHE A 152 4.14 -8.14 0.11
N GLU A 153 4.20 -8.29 -1.21
CA GLU A 153 4.21 -9.60 -1.88
C GLU A 153 5.43 -10.43 -1.45
N LYS A 154 6.64 -9.84 -1.45
CA LYS A 154 7.84 -10.54 -0.95
C LYS A 154 7.73 -10.92 0.53
N MET A 155 7.11 -10.06 1.35
CA MET A 155 6.88 -10.36 2.76
C MET A 155 5.83 -11.46 2.96
N GLN A 156 4.81 -11.49 2.11
CA GLN A 156 3.82 -12.55 2.06
C GLN A 156 4.45 -13.90 1.69
N ASP A 157 5.45 -13.90 0.82
CA ASP A 157 6.28 -15.07 0.49
C ASP A 157 7.26 -15.46 1.62
N GLY A 158 7.16 -14.82 2.78
CA GLY A 158 7.88 -15.17 3.99
C GLY A 158 9.22 -14.45 4.18
N LYS A 159 9.56 -13.46 3.34
CA LYS A 159 10.75 -12.62 3.57
C LYS A 159 10.49 -11.63 4.70
N HIS A 160 11.51 -11.37 5.53
CA HIS A 160 11.46 -10.25 6.47
C HIS A 160 11.55 -8.91 5.73
N MET A 161 10.92 -7.86 6.27
CA MET A 161 10.83 -6.53 5.65
C MET A 161 12.18 -5.99 5.20
N LEU A 162 13.21 -6.06 6.06
CA LEU A 162 14.55 -5.51 5.74
C LEU A 162 15.23 -6.24 4.58
N SER A 163 15.08 -7.56 4.50
CA SER A 163 15.64 -8.36 3.40
C SER A 163 14.92 -8.05 2.09
N ALA A 164 13.59 -7.97 2.12
CA ALA A 164 12.80 -7.59 0.95
C ALA A 164 13.08 -6.14 0.52
N TRP A 165 13.28 -5.23 1.47
CA TRP A 165 13.61 -3.83 1.21
C TRP A 165 14.95 -3.67 0.50
N VAL A 166 16.01 -4.31 0.99
CA VAL A 166 17.35 -4.24 0.38
C VAL A 166 17.38 -4.85 -1.03
N GLU A 167 16.53 -5.84 -1.31
CA GLU A 167 16.38 -6.42 -2.64
C GLU A 167 15.69 -5.47 -3.62
N LEU A 168 14.70 -4.70 -3.15
CA LEU A 168 13.93 -3.76 -3.98
C LEU A 168 14.59 -2.39 -4.15
N ALA A 169 15.25 -1.91 -3.10
CA ALA A 169 15.97 -0.64 -3.06
C ALA A 169 17.37 -0.85 -2.46
N PRO A 170 18.29 -1.48 -3.20
CA PRO A 170 19.68 -1.63 -2.77
C PRO A 170 20.34 -0.26 -2.47
N GLN A 171 21.31 -0.26 -1.56
CA GLN A 171 22.04 0.96 -1.19
C GLN A 171 22.87 1.54 -2.35
N ASN A 172 23.19 0.71 -3.36
CA ASN A 172 23.79 1.19 -4.60
C ASN A 172 22.69 1.79 -5.48
N SER A 173 22.66 3.13 -5.58
CA SER A 173 21.66 3.86 -6.37
C SER A 173 21.60 3.43 -7.84
N ASN A 174 22.70 2.95 -8.42
CA ASN A 174 22.74 2.50 -9.81
C ASN A 174 22.04 1.14 -10.03
N ALA A 175 21.78 0.41 -8.95
CA ALA A 175 21.08 -0.87 -8.98
C ALA A 175 19.58 -0.73 -8.63
N ASN A 176 19.12 0.47 -8.26
CA ASN A 176 17.71 0.69 -7.97
C ASN A 176 16.88 0.64 -9.26
N PRO A 177 15.70 0.00 -9.24
CA PRO A 177 14.75 0.13 -10.33
C PRO A 177 14.42 1.60 -10.61
N THR A 178 14.22 1.97 -11.88
CA THR A 178 13.95 3.36 -12.28
C THR A 178 12.65 3.92 -11.71
N TYR A 179 11.71 3.05 -11.30
CA TYR A 179 10.47 3.43 -10.63
C TYR A 179 10.60 3.54 -9.10
N ALA A 180 11.73 3.16 -8.51
CA ALA A 180 11.82 3.11 -7.05
C ALA A 180 11.62 4.51 -6.45
N PRO A 181 10.83 4.65 -5.37
CA PRO A 181 10.70 5.90 -4.65
C PRO A 181 11.98 6.21 -3.87
N GLN A 182 12.22 7.48 -3.56
CA GLN A 182 13.25 7.87 -2.61
C GLN A 182 12.65 7.87 -1.20
N THR A 183 13.08 6.93 -0.38
CA THR A 183 12.54 6.72 0.97
C THR A 183 13.66 6.48 1.97
N ILE A 184 13.38 6.78 3.24
CA ILE A 184 14.26 6.49 4.38
C ILE A 184 13.50 5.53 5.29
N LEU A 185 14.08 4.35 5.53
CA LEU A 185 13.54 3.36 6.48
C LEU A 185 14.29 3.45 7.81
N LEU A 186 13.55 3.69 8.89
CA LEU A 186 14.00 3.47 10.26
C LEU A 186 13.50 2.10 10.74
N SER A 187 14.41 1.16 10.94
CA SER A 187 14.08 -0.19 11.36
C SER A 187 13.91 -0.33 12.88
N GLU A 188 13.10 0.54 13.51
CA GLU A 188 12.98 0.59 14.97
C GLU A 188 12.19 -0.59 15.54
N GLY A 189 11.24 -1.14 14.78
CA GLY A 189 10.50 -2.35 15.14
C GLY A 189 11.26 -3.66 14.89
N GLY A 190 12.49 -3.58 14.36
CA GLY A 190 13.35 -4.74 14.11
C GLY A 190 12.93 -5.59 12.91
N LYS A 191 13.10 -6.91 13.03
CA LYS A 191 12.89 -7.90 11.95
C LYS A 191 11.41 -8.27 11.81
N ILE A 192 10.62 -7.40 11.21
CA ILE A 192 9.19 -7.65 10.94
C ILE A 192 9.04 -8.67 9.79
N ALA A 193 8.15 -9.64 9.96
CA ALA A 193 7.64 -10.53 8.93
C ALA A 193 6.12 -10.67 9.08
N PHE A 194 5.43 -11.03 7.99
CA PHE A 194 4.01 -11.35 8.07
C PHE A 194 3.79 -12.71 8.72
N PRO A 195 2.68 -12.86 9.47
CA PRO A 195 2.29 -14.17 9.99
C PRO A 195 2.03 -15.14 8.83
N ARG A 196 2.40 -16.40 9.03
CA ARG A 196 2.15 -17.50 8.09
C ARG A 196 0.79 -18.13 8.36
#